data_AF-M8C9W3-F1
#
_entry.id   AF-M8C9W3-F1
#
_cell.length_a   1.000
_cell.length_b   1.000
_cell.length_c   1.000
_cell.angle_alpha   90.00
_cell.angle_beta   90.00
_cell.angle_gamma   90.00
#
_symmetry.space_group_name_H-M   'P 1'
#
loop_
_entity.id
_entity.type
_entity.pdbx_description
1 polymer ?
#
loop_
_entity_poly.entity_id
_entity_poly.type
_entity_poly.pdbx_seq_one_letter_code
_entity_poly.pdbx_strand_id
1 'polypeptide(L)'
;MAGQHQIWKHNTLDGVTEVFSGNGSEKNLNGSRPQIPDLYGVTHAELRELFVADSESSSIRAVNLKSGGSRWLAGGDPNFPDNLFRFGDHDGTGWDVLLQHPLGVVYASDNQIYVADSYNHKLYSLRDTSQGNITQIKKLDPVTKKVTTIAGTGRAGYKDGDALSAQEALYDTNVLNWLMQLSEPAGLVEVGEGRFLVADTNNSAIRSIVLNERGAEVRTLDLTGVQAPSPKPKALRRLRRRLSADTNVINVDGGSSMEGYVSLAISVPDGYHFSKLSWTGNLKEARSKFDVETEPANAIEIEPVNGSLNSDGQASLKFKRTSSSSSTGRINCKVYYCKEDEVCLYQSVAFDVKFQEGVPSPAPITLAYTVVPRDNSGSSLMAADSPLLHSYPRGWRDIKRD
;
A
#
# COMPACT_ATOMS: atom_id res chain seq x y z
N MET A 1 -11.83 -4.87 -10.63
CA MET A 1 -11.78 -5.26 -9.20
C MET A 1 -10.59 -6.17 -9.03
N ALA A 2 -9.46 -5.62 -8.58
CA ALA A 2 -8.20 -6.36 -8.49
C ALA A 2 -8.33 -7.62 -7.60
N GLY A 3 -8.90 -7.51 -6.40
CA GLY A 3 -9.03 -8.67 -5.49
C GLY A 3 -9.93 -9.83 -5.93
N GLN A 4 -10.50 -9.77 -7.13
CA GLN A 4 -11.27 -10.86 -7.72
C GLN A 4 -10.81 -11.18 -9.14
N HIS A 5 -9.69 -10.63 -9.62
CA HIS A 5 -9.16 -10.89 -10.97
C HIS A 5 -10.23 -10.69 -12.07
N GLN A 6 -11.01 -9.59 -11.95
CA GLN A 6 -12.14 -9.28 -12.84
C GLN A 6 -12.25 -7.80 -13.26
N ILE A 7 -12.77 -7.55 -14.46
CA ILE A 7 -13.36 -6.25 -14.86
C ILE A 7 -14.84 -6.26 -14.56
N TRP A 8 -15.28 -5.20 -13.92
CA TRP A 8 -16.68 -4.97 -13.60
C TRP A 8 -17.18 -3.76 -14.39
N LYS A 9 -18.46 -3.80 -14.78
CA LYS A 9 -19.16 -2.64 -15.33
C LYS A 9 -20.23 -2.21 -14.34
N HIS A 10 -20.37 -0.90 -14.18
CA HIS A 10 -21.40 -0.28 -13.36
C HIS A 10 -22.25 0.61 -14.26
N ASN A 11 -23.56 0.35 -14.31
CA ASN A 11 -24.49 1.21 -15.02
C ASN A 11 -24.97 2.31 -14.07
N THR A 12 -24.65 3.56 -14.41
CA THR A 12 -24.99 4.73 -13.59
C THR A 12 -26.45 5.14 -13.67
N LEU A 13 -27.22 4.60 -14.63
CA LEU A 13 -28.64 4.91 -14.79
C LEU A 13 -29.53 4.05 -13.87
N ASP A 14 -29.23 2.76 -13.76
CA ASP A 14 -30.02 1.80 -12.96
C ASP A 14 -29.29 1.30 -11.70
N GLY A 15 -28.01 1.65 -11.52
CA GLY A 15 -27.19 1.26 -10.38
C GLY A 15 -26.69 -0.19 -10.42
N VAL A 16 -26.96 -0.93 -11.48
CA VAL A 16 -26.55 -2.35 -11.59
C VAL A 16 -25.04 -2.44 -11.77
N THR A 17 -24.42 -3.36 -11.02
CA THR A 17 -22.99 -3.66 -11.12
C THR A 17 -22.81 -5.15 -11.39
N GLU A 18 -22.10 -5.49 -12.45
CA GLU A 18 -21.89 -6.88 -12.84
C GLU A 18 -20.51 -7.12 -13.43
N VAL A 19 -20.08 -8.38 -13.43
CA VAL A 19 -18.82 -8.80 -14.05
C VAL A 19 -18.94 -8.61 -15.55
N PHE A 20 -18.01 -7.86 -16.13
CA PHE A 20 -17.92 -7.65 -17.57
C PHE A 20 -16.95 -8.64 -18.21
N SER A 21 -15.81 -8.90 -17.56
CA SER A 21 -14.82 -9.85 -18.02
C SER A 21 -14.07 -10.48 -16.84
N GLY A 22 -13.75 -11.77 -16.96
CA GLY A 22 -13.02 -12.54 -15.95
C GLY A 22 -13.85 -13.59 -15.23
N ASN A 23 -13.23 -14.75 -15.02
CA ASN A 23 -13.84 -15.86 -14.28
C ASN A 23 -13.38 -15.93 -12.81
N GLY A 24 -12.55 -14.97 -12.37
CA GLY A 24 -12.00 -14.91 -11.01
C GLY A 24 -10.78 -15.77 -10.74
N SER A 25 -10.26 -16.50 -11.73
CA SER A 25 -8.98 -17.19 -11.62
C SER A 25 -7.82 -16.23 -11.91
N GLU A 26 -6.75 -16.33 -11.13
CA GLU A 26 -5.51 -15.57 -11.31
C GLU A 26 -4.64 -16.22 -12.40
N LYS A 27 -4.80 -15.81 -13.67
CA LYS A 27 -3.98 -16.34 -14.80
C LYS A 27 -3.80 -15.31 -15.93
N ASN A 28 -2.74 -15.51 -16.73
CA ASN A 28 -2.52 -14.82 -18.01
C ASN A 28 -3.31 -15.42 -19.19
N LEU A 29 -4.61 -15.61 -19.03
CA LEU A 29 -5.47 -16.21 -20.06
C LEU A 29 -6.15 -15.15 -20.92
N ASN A 30 -6.04 -15.31 -22.23
CA ASN A 30 -6.70 -14.48 -23.24
C ASN A 30 -7.70 -15.31 -24.05
N GLY A 31 -8.74 -14.68 -24.59
CA GLY A 31 -9.79 -15.41 -25.32
C GLY A 31 -10.85 -14.50 -25.94
N SER A 32 -11.59 -15.03 -26.91
CA SER A 32 -12.63 -14.31 -27.66
C SER A 32 -13.92 -14.04 -26.88
N ARG A 33 -14.06 -14.67 -25.70
CA ARG A 33 -15.17 -14.52 -24.74
C ARG A 33 -14.64 -13.87 -23.45
N PRO A 34 -15.51 -13.32 -22.58
CA PRO A 34 -15.07 -12.69 -21.34
C PRO A 34 -14.27 -13.66 -20.48
N GLN A 35 -12.96 -13.46 -20.45
CA GLN A 35 -11.99 -14.27 -19.73
C GLN A 35 -10.90 -13.37 -19.18
N ILE A 36 -10.43 -13.76 -18.01
CA ILE A 36 -9.50 -13.14 -17.05
C ILE A 36 -8.98 -11.74 -17.37
N PRO A 37 -9.35 -10.80 -16.50
CA PRO A 37 -8.58 -9.58 -16.34
C PRO A 37 -8.35 -9.22 -14.87
N ASP A 38 -7.10 -9.12 -14.44
CA ASP A 38 -6.74 -8.57 -13.14
C ASP A 38 -6.06 -7.19 -13.26
N LEU A 39 -6.75 -6.08 -12.97
CA LEU A 39 -6.47 -4.85 -13.73
C LEU A 39 -6.60 -3.48 -13.04
N TYR A 40 -5.76 -2.57 -13.55
CA TYR A 40 -5.98 -1.13 -13.72
C TYR A 40 -6.12 -0.81 -15.22
N GLY A 41 -7.23 -0.20 -15.66
CA GLY A 41 -7.46 0.02 -17.10
C GLY A 41 -8.07 1.36 -17.48
N VAL A 42 -7.89 1.73 -18.75
CA VAL A 42 -8.40 2.97 -19.36
C VAL A 42 -9.07 2.64 -20.69
N THR A 43 -10.25 3.21 -20.92
CA THR A 43 -11.10 2.95 -22.11
C THR A 43 -10.82 3.95 -23.21
N HIS A 44 -10.80 3.50 -24.48
CA HIS A 44 -10.87 4.39 -25.63
C HIS A 44 -12.14 4.13 -26.45
N ALA A 45 -12.95 5.17 -26.66
CA ALA A 45 -14.31 5.05 -27.20
C ALA A 45 -14.34 4.65 -28.67
N GLU A 46 -13.39 5.09 -29.50
CA GLU A 46 -13.41 4.83 -30.96
C GLU A 46 -12.95 3.42 -31.32
N LEU A 47 -11.96 2.89 -30.60
CA LEU A 47 -11.40 1.55 -30.80
C LEU A 47 -12.30 0.44 -30.24
N ARG A 48 -13.27 0.79 -29.37
CA ARG A 48 -14.07 -0.18 -28.62
C ARG A 48 -13.21 -1.18 -27.83
N GLU A 49 -12.06 -0.72 -27.35
CA GLU A 49 -11.14 -1.50 -26.53
C GLU A 49 -10.86 -0.79 -25.20
N LEU A 50 -10.68 -1.60 -24.16
CA LEU A 50 -10.17 -1.20 -22.85
C LEU A 50 -8.75 -1.74 -22.72
N PHE A 51 -7.78 -0.86 -22.44
CA PHE A 51 -6.39 -1.25 -22.27
C PHE A 51 -6.05 -1.54 -20.82
N VAL A 52 -5.21 -2.57 -20.72
CA VAL A 52 -5.02 -3.56 -19.67
C VAL A 52 -3.70 -3.59 -18.92
N ALA A 53 -3.39 -2.83 -17.87
CA ALA A 53 -2.22 -3.18 -17.03
C ALA A 53 -2.59 -4.34 -16.10
N ASP A 54 -2.11 -5.54 -16.43
CA ASP A 54 -2.27 -6.74 -15.61
C ASP A 54 -1.01 -6.96 -14.77
N SER A 55 -1.08 -6.52 -13.51
CA SER A 55 0.09 -6.39 -12.64
C SER A 55 0.71 -7.73 -12.29
N GLU A 56 -0.10 -8.72 -11.88
CA GLU A 56 0.39 -10.03 -11.44
C GLU A 56 1.02 -10.82 -12.60
N SER A 57 0.41 -10.78 -13.80
CA SER A 57 1.02 -11.43 -14.97
C SER A 57 2.13 -10.62 -15.64
N SER A 58 2.39 -9.40 -15.16
CA SER A 58 3.34 -8.45 -15.77
C SER A 58 3.11 -8.26 -17.27
N SER A 59 1.84 -8.10 -17.66
CA SER A 59 1.44 -8.02 -19.07
C SER A 59 0.49 -6.86 -19.35
N ILE A 60 0.46 -6.46 -20.62
CA ILE A 60 -0.54 -5.52 -21.14
C ILE A 60 -1.55 -6.27 -22.01
N ARG A 61 -2.84 -6.02 -21.78
CA ARG A 61 -3.96 -6.62 -22.52
C ARG A 61 -4.85 -5.57 -23.17
N ALA A 62 -5.59 -5.98 -24.19
CA ALA A 62 -6.72 -5.21 -24.72
C ALA A 62 -7.99 -6.04 -24.57
N VAL A 63 -9.04 -5.43 -24.00
CA VAL A 63 -10.34 -6.05 -23.78
C VAL A 63 -11.35 -5.43 -24.73
N ASN A 64 -12.00 -6.27 -25.52
CA ASN A 64 -13.04 -5.84 -26.45
C ASN A 64 -14.31 -5.45 -25.68
N LEU A 65 -14.74 -4.19 -25.84
CA LEU A 65 -15.90 -3.65 -25.12
C LEU A 65 -17.25 -4.24 -25.57
N LYS A 66 -17.30 -4.96 -26.70
CA LYS A 66 -18.52 -5.64 -27.18
C LYS A 66 -18.61 -7.07 -26.66
N SER A 67 -17.53 -7.85 -26.77
CA SER A 67 -17.55 -9.27 -26.39
C SER A 67 -17.10 -9.55 -24.96
N GLY A 68 -16.42 -8.60 -24.31
CA GLY A 68 -15.72 -8.80 -23.03
C GLY A 68 -14.43 -9.62 -23.17
N GLY A 69 -14.12 -10.16 -24.35
CA GLY A 69 -12.93 -10.97 -24.60
C GLY A 69 -11.64 -10.14 -24.57
N SER A 70 -10.54 -10.80 -24.20
CA SER A 70 -9.22 -10.18 -24.05
C SER A 70 -8.23 -10.73 -25.06
N ARG A 71 -7.29 -9.87 -25.49
CA ARG A 71 -6.13 -10.23 -26.30
C ARG A 71 -4.85 -9.68 -25.67
N TRP A 72 -3.78 -10.44 -25.79
CA TRP A 72 -2.47 -10.06 -25.30
C TRP A 72 -1.77 -9.05 -26.22
N LEU A 73 -1.11 -8.06 -25.62
CA LEU A 73 -0.31 -7.05 -26.31
C LEU A 73 1.20 -7.25 -26.10
N ALA A 74 1.66 -7.22 -24.85
CA ALA A 74 3.08 -7.29 -24.50
C ALA A 74 3.28 -7.79 -23.06
N GLY A 75 4.49 -8.27 -22.72
CA GLY A 75 4.84 -8.70 -21.36
C GLY A 75 4.20 -10.03 -20.93
N GLY A 76 4.66 -10.60 -19.82
CA GLY A 76 4.16 -11.88 -19.29
C GLY A 76 4.41 -13.07 -20.23
N ASP A 77 3.88 -14.24 -19.87
CA ASP A 77 3.95 -15.46 -20.70
C ASP A 77 2.65 -15.65 -21.50
N PRO A 78 2.65 -15.44 -22.82
CA PRO A 78 1.43 -15.55 -23.62
C PRO A 78 1.01 -17.00 -23.90
N ASN A 79 1.91 -17.97 -23.70
CA ASN A 79 1.68 -19.38 -24.06
C ASN A 79 1.31 -20.24 -22.85
N PHE A 80 1.77 -19.85 -21.65
CA PHE A 80 1.49 -20.53 -20.40
C PHE A 80 0.71 -19.60 -19.47
N PRO A 81 -0.64 -19.60 -19.51
CA PRO A 81 -1.48 -18.72 -18.70
C PRO A 81 -1.20 -18.83 -17.19
N ASP A 82 -0.80 -20.00 -16.70
CA ASP A 82 -0.50 -20.23 -15.28
C ASP A 82 0.88 -19.66 -14.86
N ASN A 83 1.71 -19.23 -15.81
CA ASN A 83 3.02 -18.65 -15.52
C ASN A 83 2.89 -17.13 -15.27
N LEU A 84 2.80 -16.77 -13.99
CA LEU A 84 2.78 -15.38 -13.54
C LEU A 84 4.19 -14.81 -13.24
N PHE A 85 5.24 -15.63 -13.40
CA PHE A 85 6.60 -15.28 -13.00
C PHE A 85 7.49 -14.83 -14.17
N ARG A 86 6.91 -14.53 -15.33
CA ARG A 86 7.63 -14.00 -16.49
C ARG A 86 7.63 -12.46 -16.46
N PHE A 87 8.53 -11.91 -15.65
CA PHE A 87 8.71 -10.47 -15.45
C PHE A 87 10.17 -10.05 -15.57
N GLY A 88 10.42 -8.74 -15.63
CA GLY A 88 11.75 -8.14 -15.72
C GLY A 88 11.69 -6.75 -16.35
N ASP A 89 12.83 -6.23 -16.81
CA ASP A 89 12.92 -4.99 -17.59
C ASP A 89 13.64 -5.26 -18.89
N HIS A 90 12.86 -5.38 -19.96
CA HIS A 90 13.41 -5.55 -21.30
C HIS A 90 12.47 -4.93 -22.32
N ASP A 91 12.97 -3.90 -23.02
CA ASP A 91 12.31 -3.34 -24.18
C ASP A 91 12.40 -4.30 -25.37
N GLY A 92 11.39 -4.31 -26.23
CA GLY A 92 11.31 -5.29 -27.30
C GLY A 92 9.96 -5.26 -28.01
N THR A 93 9.61 -6.36 -28.65
CA THR A 93 8.34 -6.48 -29.39
C THR A 93 7.55 -7.67 -28.91
N GLY A 94 6.33 -7.41 -28.43
CA GLY A 94 5.41 -8.45 -27.97
C GLY A 94 6.02 -9.33 -26.88
N TRP A 95 6.48 -10.53 -27.25
CA TRP A 95 6.88 -11.58 -26.32
C TRP A 95 8.26 -11.29 -25.74
N ASP A 96 9.13 -10.59 -26.47
CA ASP A 96 10.46 -10.17 -26.00
C ASP A 96 10.40 -9.12 -24.89
N VAL A 97 9.23 -8.50 -24.70
CA VAL A 97 9.03 -7.47 -23.68
C VAL A 97 8.95 -8.14 -22.30
N LEU A 98 9.67 -7.57 -21.34
CA LEU A 98 9.51 -7.85 -19.93
C LEU A 98 9.09 -6.56 -19.22
N LEU A 99 8.04 -6.68 -18.40
CA LEU A 99 7.53 -5.64 -17.49
C LEU A 99 7.61 -6.19 -16.07
N GLN A 100 7.45 -5.34 -15.08
CA GLN A 100 7.42 -5.75 -13.69
C GLN A 100 6.34 -5.03 -12.88
N HIS A 101 5.21 -5.74 -12.71
CA HIS A 101 4.07 -5.27 -11.93
C HIS A 101 3.57 -3.87 -12.37
N PRO A 102 3.19 -3.70 -13.65
CA PRO A 102 2.66 -2.44 -14.17
C PRO A 102 1.35 -2.09 -13.47
N LEU A 103 1.21 -0.86 -12.97
CA LEU A 103 0.01 -0.40 -12.24
C LEU A 103 -0.84 0.59 -13.04
N GLY A 104 -0.26 1.25 -14.03
CA GLY A 104 -0.93 2.30 -14.78
C GLY A 104 -0.84 2.07 -16.27
N VAL A 105 -1.93 2.34 -16.97
CA VAL A 105 -1.95 2.39 -18.44
C VAL A 105 -2.79 3.57 -18.90
N VAL A 106 -2.39 4.25 -19.96
CA VAL A 106 -3.20 5.26 -20.64
C VAL A 106 -3.05 5.11 -22.16
N TYR A 107 -4.15 5.26 -22.88
CA TYR A 107 -4.12 5.39 -24.33
C TYR A 107 -4.15 6.87 -24.68
N ALA A 108 -3.10 7.35 -25.35
CA ALA A 108 -2.88 8.77 -25.59
C ALA A 108 -3.32 9.20 -27.00
N SER A 109 -3.35 10.53 -27.20
CA SER A 109 -3.77 11.19 -28.44
C SER A 109 -2.87 10.87 -29.66
N ASP A 110 -1.65 10.38 -29.44
CA ASP A 110 -0.73 9.92 -30.48
C ASP A 110 -1.00 8.46 -30.93
N ASN A 111 -2.11 7.88 -30.49
CA ASN A 111 -2.53 6.50 -30.73
C ASN A 111 -1.60 5.43 -30.11
N GLN A 112 -0.87 5.80 -29.06
CA GLN A 112 0.07 4.92 -28.36
C GLN A 112 -0.42 4.63 -26.94
N ILE A 113 0.03 3.51 -26.38
CA ILE A 113 -0.24 3.13 -24.99
C ILE A 113 0.97 3.52 -24.15
N TYR A 114 0.75 4.22 -23.05
CA TYR A 114 1.78 4.52 -22.07
C TYR A 114 1.54 3.71 -20.81
N VAL A 115 2.59 3.09 -20.29
CA VAL A 115 2.55 2.17 -19.17
C VAL A 115 3.42 2.71 -18.05
N ALA A 116 2.87 2.79 -16.84
CA ALA A 116 3.67 2.94 -15.64
C ALA A 116 4.12 1.54 -15.20
N ASP A 117 5.41 1.26 -15.41
CA ASP A 117 6.07 0.03 -15.00
C ASP A 117 6.65 0.25 -13.59
N SER A 118 5.81 -0.09 -12.60
CA SER A 118 5.82 0.56 -11.29
C SER A 118 6.61 -0.19 -10.23
N TYR A 119 6.58 -1.51 -10.29
CA TYR A 119 7.03 -2.44 -9.26
C TYR A 119 6.38 -2.35 -7.86
N ASN A 120 6.23 -3.53 -7.22
CA ASN A 120 6.01 -3.76 -5.79
C ASN A 120 6.72 -5.09 -5.39
N HIS A 121 7.32 -5.12 -4.20
CA HIS A 121 8.48 -5.92 -3.73
C HIS A 121 8.58 -7.47 -3.87
N LYS A 122 9.86 -7.90 -4.00
CA LYS A 122 10.59 -9.04 -3.37
C LYS A 122 10.26 -10.48 -3.78
N LEU A 123 11.09 -11.00 -4.71
CA LEU A 123 11.99 -12.13 -4.45
C LEU A 123 12.97 -12.29 -5.62
N TYR A 124 14.24 -11.88 -5.45
CA TYR A 124 15.34 -12.66 -5.99
C TYR A 124 16.52 -12.68 -5.01
N SER A 125 17.02 -13.91 -4.84
CA SER A 125 18.07 -14.39 -3.96
C SER A 125 19.36 -13.57 -4.03
N LEU A 126 19.78 -13.02 -2.88
CA LEU A 126 21.14 -12.87 -2.30
C LEU A 126 22.42 -12.91 -3.17
N ARG A 127 22.41 -12.61 -4.48
CA ARG A 127 23.66 -12.60 -5.26
C ARG A 127 23.90 -11.40 -6.17
N ASP A 128 22.93 -10.52 -6.40
CA ASP A 128 23.22 -9.28 -7.12
C ASP A 128 22.29 -8.13 -6.73
N THR A 129 22.71 -7.33 -5.75
CA THR A 129 21.98 -6.14 -5.26
C THR A 129 22.22 -4.89 -6.12
N SER A 130 22.79 -5.04 -7.33
CA SER A 130 23.12 -3.92 -8.22
C SER A 130 22.01 -3.51 -9.20
N GLN A 131 20.99 -4.36 -9.39
CA GLN A 131 19.80 -4.06 -10.19
C GLN A 131 18.69 -3.53 -9.28
N GLY A 132 18.51 -2.21 -9.28
CA GLY A 132 17.50 -1.52 -8.48
C GLY A 132 16.06 -1.85 -8.90
N ASN A 133 15.10 -1.43 -8.09
CA ASN A 133 13.67 -1.49 -8.44
C ASN A 133 13.42 -0.79 -9.78
N ILE A 134 12.87 -1.49 -10.75
CA ILE A 134 12.53 -0.95 -12.07
C ILE A 134 11.34 0.01 -11.91
N THR A 135 11.59 1.29 -12.17
CA THR A 135 10.58 2.35 -12.10
C THR A 135 10.67 3.20 -13.37
N GLN A 136 9.81 2.89 -14.33
CA GLN A 136 9.88 3.47 -15.66
C GLN A 136 8.49 3.78 -16.22
N ILE A 137 8.47 4.72 -17.17
CA ILE A 137 7.35 4.91 -18.07
C ILE A 137 7.77 4.33 -19.42
N LYS A 138 6.95 3.42 -19.95
CA LYS A 138 7.16 2.76 -21.23
C LYS A 138 6.08 3.16 -22.21
N LYS A 139 6.45 3.25 -23.48
CA LYS A 139 5.56 3.48 -24.63
C LYS A 139 5.39 2.18 -25.39
N LEU A 140 4.14 1.80 -25.64
CA LEU A 140 3.71 0.62 -26.36
C LEU A 140 2.93 1.03 -27.61
N ASP A 141 3.40 0.61 -28.77
CA ASP A 141 2.65 0.69 -30.02
C ASP A 141 1.66 -0.51 -30.08
N PRO A 142 0.34 -0.27 -30.08
CA PRO A 142 -0.65 -1.37 -30.06
C PRO A 142 -0.71 -2.18 -31.36
N VAL A 143 -0.18 -1.64 -32.47
CA VAL A 143 -0.16 -2.30 -33.79
C VAL A 143 1.08 -3.16 -33.92
N THR A 144 2.27 -2.56 -33.72
CA THR A 144 3.54 -3.28 -33.87
C THR A 144 3.90 -4.09 -32.64
N LYS A 145 3.26 -3.83 -31.49
CA LYS A 145 3.57 -4.39 -30.16
C LYS A 145 4.96 -4.05 -29.64
N LYS A 146 5.60 -3.04 -30.23
CA LYS A 146 6.90 -2.56 -29.78
C LYS A 146 6.74 -1.77 -28.48
N VAL A 147 7.58 -2.09 -27.50
CA VAL A 147 7.68 -1.41 -26.21
C VAL A 147 9.05 -0.78 -26.07
N THR A 148 9.09 0.50 -25.70
CA THR A 148 10.31 1.26 -25.46
C THR A 148 10.17 2.11 -24.20
N THR A 149 11.23 2.18 -23.42
CA THR A 149 11.36 3.07 -22.26
C THR A 149 11.47 4.51 -22.73
N ILE A 150 10.66 5.39 -22.16
CA ILE A 150 10.66 6.83 -22.49
C ILE A 150 11.04 7.71 -21.30
N ALA A 151 10.90 7.20 -20.07
CA ALA A 151 11.31 7.89 -18.86
C ALA A 151 11.63 6.90 -17.75
N GLY A 152 12.56 7.27 -16.87
CA GLY A 152 13.02 6.49 -15.73
C GLY A 152 14.32 5.74 -16.03
N THR A 153 15.20 5.67 -15.03
CA THR A 153 16.49 4.97 -15.13
C THR A 153 16.41 3.48 -14.78
N GLY A 154 15.22 2.99 -14.41
CA GLY A 154 15.08 1.69 -13.76
C GLY A 154 15.65 1.66 -12.32
N ARG A 155 15.96 2.84 -11.74
CA ARG A 155 16.33 2.97 -10.32
C ARG A 155 15.33 3.86 -9.60
N ALA A 156 14.79 3.33 -8.51
CA ALA A 156 13.95 4.10 -7.59
C ALA A 156 14.71 5.34 -7.07
N GLY A 157 14.06 6.50 -7.14
CA GLY A 157 14.60 7.76 -6.64
C GLY A 157 13.67 8.93 -6.95
N TYR A 158 14.09 10.14 -6.57
CA TYR A 158 13.31 11.38 -6.74
C TYR A 158 14.19 12.44 -7.38
N LYS A 159 14.08 12.59 -8.70
CA LYS A 159 14.88 13.56 -9.44
C LYS A 159 14.16 14.04 -10.69
N ASP A 160 14.18 15.36 -10.90
CA ASP A 160 13.75 16.03 -12.14
C ASP A 160 14.88 16.02 -13.16
N GLY A 161 14.55 16.11 -14.44
CA GLY A 161 15.52 16.19 -15.53
C GLY A 161 15.01 15.58 -16.82
N ASP A 162 15.90 15.54 -17.81
CA ASP A 162 15.64 14.87 -19.08
C ASP A 162 15.71 13.34 -18.89
N ALA A 163 14.80 12.65 -19.55
CA ALA A 163 14.88 11.22 -19.80
C ALA A 163 15.74 11.01 -21.05
N LEU A 164 17.05 10.86 -20.86
CA LEU A 164 17.86 10.26 -21.91
C LEU A 164 17.44 8.79 -22.04
N SER A 165 17.43 8.29 -23.28
CA SER A 165 17.28 6.87 -23.51
C SER A 165 18.35 6.13 -22.72
N ALA A 166 17.96 5.10 -21.96
CA ALA A 166 18.91 4.31 -21.16
C ALA A 166 20.08 3.76 -22.00
N GLN A 167 19.89 3.64 -23.33
CA GLN A 167 20.92 3.27 -24.29
C GLN A 167 22.12 4.24 -24.37
N GLU A 168 21.93 5.55 -24.17
CA GLU A 168 23.01 6.55 -24.27
C GLU A 168 23.76 6.76 -22.94
N ALA A 169 23.14 6.38 -21.82
CA ALA A 169 23.71 6.56 -20.47
C ALA A 169 24.65 5.42 -20.01
N LEU A 170 24.82 4.38 -20.82
CA LEU A 170 25.54 3.16 -20.47
C LEU A 170 27.08 3.29 -20.43
N TYR A 171 27.66 4.41 -20.87
CA TYR A 171 29.12 4.58 -20.97
C TYR A 171 29.71 5.68 -20.08
N ASP A 172 28.91 6.46 -19.36
CA ASP A 172 29.40 7.49 -18.43
C ASP A 172 28.58 7.52 -17.14
N THR A 173 29.17 7.05 -16.04
CA THR A 173 28.58 7.07 -14.70
C THR A 173 28.24 8.49 -14.21
N ASN A 174 28.86 9.54 -14.77
CA ASN A 174 28.50 10.92 -14.43
C ASN A 174 27.16 11.33 -15.06
N VAL A 175 26.78 10.75 -16.21
CA VAL A 175 25.50 11.03 -16.88
C VAL A 175 24.33 10.40 -16.14
N LEU A 176 24.50 9.19 -15.57
CA LEU A 176 23.48 8.51 -14.75
C LEU A 176 22.99 9.35 -13.57
N ASN A 177 23.85 10.18 -12.99
CA ASN A 177 23.49 11.04 -11.87
C ASN A 177 22.58 12.21 -12.28
N TRP A 178 22.45 12.55 -13.57
CA TRP A 178 21.62 13.65 -14.06
C TRP A 178 20.25 13.21 -14.57
N LEU A 179 20.01 11.91 -14.67
CA LEU A 179 18.77 11.36 -15.19
C LEU A 179 17.64 11.47 -14.16
N MET A 180 16.44 11.70 -14.67
CA MET A 180 15.25 11.73 -13.85
C MET A 180 14.98 10.36 -13.21
N GLN A 181 14.36 10.37 -12.03
CA GLN A 181 14.05 9.17 -11.26
C GLN A 181 12.62 9.23 -10.75
N LEU A 182 11.98 8.06 -10.73
CA LEU A 182 10.64 7.79 -10.20
C LEU A 182 10.73 6.72 -9.12
N SER A 183 9.71 6.61 -8.28
CA SER A 183 9.59 5.60 -7.24
C SER A 183 8.15 5.09 -7.17
N GLU A 184 7.92 3.92 -7.76
CA GLU A 184 6.62 3.23 -7.82
C GLU A 184 5.48 4.10 -8.39
N PRO A 185 5.60 4.55 -9.66
CA PRO A 185 4.56 5.35 -10.30
C PRO A 185 3.27 4.52 -10.45
N ALA A 186 2.18 4.84 -9.73
CA ALA A 186 0.99 3.97 -9.72
C ALA A 186 0.02 4.21 -10.88
N GLY A 187 0.10 5.37 -11.53
CA GLY A 187 -0.84 5.74 -12.57
C GLY A 187 -0.34 6.94 -13.37
N LEU A 188 -0.88 7.09 -14.56
CA LEU A 188 -0.55 8.17 -15.47
C LEU A 188 -1.76 8.57 -16.32
N VAL A 189 -1.81 9.83 -16.74
CA VAL A 189 -2.86 10.38 -17.60
C VAL A 189 -2.28 11.45 -18.52
N GLU A 190 -2.74 11.50 -19.77
CA GLU A 190 -2.41 12.59 -20.68
C GLU A 190 -3.30 13.81 -20.36
N VAL A 191 -2.69 14.99 -20.29
CA VAL A 191 -3.38 16.28 -20.01
C VAL A 191 -3.33 17.26 -21.19
N GLY A 192 -2.98 16.76 -22.38
CA GLY A 192 -2.93 17.50 -23.64
C GLY A 192 -1.51 17.79 -24.14
N GLU A 193 -1.37 17.94 -25.47
CA GLU A 193 -0.12 18.31 -26.15
C GLU A 193 1.07 17.37 -25.83
N GLY A 194 0.82 16.06 -25.66
CA GLY A 194 1.88 15.10 -25.33
C GLY A 194 2.45 15.24 -23.92
N ARG A 195 1.73 15.94 -23.03
CA ARG A 195 2.06 16.06 -21.60
C ARG A 195 1.30 15.03 -20.78
N PHE A 196 2.01 14.34 -19.91
CA PHE A 196 1.48 13.34 -18.99
C PHE A 196 1.67 13.79 -17.55
N LEU A 197 0.67 13.52 -16.71
CA LEU A 197 0.81 13.54 -15.26
C LEU A 197 0.97 12.12 -14.76
N VAL A 198 1.95 11.90 -13.89
CA VAL A 198 2.27 10.61 -13.28
C VAL A 198 2.15 10.73 -11.76
N ALA A 199 1.42 9.81 -11.14
CA ALA A 199 1.37 9.67 -9.69
C ALA A 199 2.60 8.88 -9.21
N ASP A 200 3.62 9.60 -8.75
CA ASP A 200 4.89 9.03 -8.28
C ASP A 200 4.79 8.70 -6.79
N THR A 201 4.18 7.54 -6.53
CA THR A 201 3.54 7.20 -5.25
C THR A 201 4.49 7.23 -4.08
N ASN A 202 5.65 6.57 -4.19
CA ASN A 202 6.59 6.50 -3.08
C ASN A 202 7.38 7.79 -2.86
N ASN A 203 7.35 8.70 -3.85
CA ASN A 203 7.86 10.05 -3.69
C ASN A 203 6.79 11.04 -3.23
N SER A 204 5.54 10.60 -3.04
CA SER A 204 4.41 11.46 -2.65
C SER A 204 4.24 12.68 -3.57
N ALA A 205 4.53 12.51 -4.86
CA ALA A 205 4.61 13.60 -5.82
C ALA A 205 3.75 13.34 -7.06
N ILE A 206 3.33 14.42 -7.71
CA ILE A 206 2.81 14.37 -9.08
C ILE A 206 3.93 14.84 -10.01
N ARG A 207 4.23 14.05 -11.04
CA ARG A 207 5.29 14.33 -12.00
C ARG A 207 4.65 14.72 -13.33
N SER A 208 5.13 15.79 -13.94
CA SER A 208 4.77 16.19 -15.29
C SER A 208 5.84 15.71 -16.25
N ILE A 209 5.45 14.88 -17.22
CA ILE A 209 6.32 14.39 -18.30
C ILE A 209 5.87 15.07 -19.59
N VAL A 210 6.78 15.77 -20.27
CA VAL A 210 6.54 16.39 -21.57
C VAL A 210 7.36 15.64 -22.61
N LEU A 211 6.70 15.07 -23.62
CA LEU A 211 7.40 14.44 -24.74
C LEU A 211 7.80 15.51 -25.76
N ASN A 212 9.05 15.48 -26.21
CA ASN A 212 9.60 16.36 -27.24
C ASN A 212 10.46 15.57 -28.23
N GLU A 213 10.94 16.24 -29.29
CA GLU A 213 11.77 15.59 -30.33
C GLU A 213 13.10 15.01 -29.80
N ARG A 214 13.57 15.47 -28.64
CA ARG A 214 14.83 15.06 -28.00
C ARG A 214 14.64 13.99 -26.91
N GLY A 215 13.40 13.60 -26.60
CA GLY A 215 13.09 12.64 -25.54
C GLY A 215 11.95 13.10 -24.65
N ALA A 216 11.94 12.68 -23.39
CA ALA A 216 10.97 13.15 -22.41
C ALA A 216 11.62 14.08 -21.39
N GLU A 217 11.00 15.20 -21.08
CA GLU A 217 11.42 16.07 -19.97
C GLU A 217 10.50 15.81 -18.78
N VAL A 218 11.07 15.59 -17.58
CA VAL A 218 10.28 15.34 -16.38
C VAL A 218 10.53 16.36 -15.30
N ARG A 219 9.45 16.94 -14.79
CA ARG A 219 9.45 17.90 -13.69
C ARG A 219 8.46 17.52 -12.62
N THR A 220 8.73 17.91 -11.39
CA THR A 220 7.73 17.82 -10.32
C THR A 220 6.69 18.91 -10.53
N LEU A 221 5.40 18.55 -10.44
CA LEU A 221 4.32 19.51 -10.51
C LEU A 221 4.20 20.25 -9.17
N ASP A 222 4.65 21.50 -9.13
CA ASP A 222 4.44 22.36 -7.97
C ASP A 222 2.98 22.79 -7.86
N LEU A 223 2.30 22.34 -6.79
CA LEU A 223 0.92 22.71 -6.47
C LEU A 223 0.86 24.10 -5.82
N THR A 224 1.37 25.12 -6.52
CA THR A 224 1.33 26.51 -6.06
C THR A 224 -0.11 27.05 -6.09
N GLY A 225 -0.47 27.85 -5.09
CA GLY A 225 -1.81 28.47 -5.01
C GLY A 225 -2.94 27.51 -4.61
N VAL A 226 -2.65 26.25 -4.32
CA VAL A 226 -3.64 25.31 -3.78
C VAL A 226 -3.70 25.46 -2.26
N GLN A 227 -4.86 25.84 -1.73
CA GLN A 227 -5.06 25.92 -0.29
C GLN A 227 -4.93 24.52 0.32
N ALA A 228 -4.10 24.39 1.36
CA ALA A 228 -4.01 23.13 2.10
C ALA A 228 -5.42 22.70 2.56
N PRO A 229 -5.77 21.41 2.46
CA PRO A 229 -7.06 20.94 2.91
C PRO A 229 -7.26 21.37 4.35
N SER A 230 -8.43 21.91 4.66
CA SER A 230 -8.77 22.28 6.03
C SER A 230 -8.58 21.05 6.92
N PRO A 231 -8.00 21.20 8.12
CA PRO A 231 -7.96 20.10 9.08
C PRO A 231 -9.37 19.55 9.18
N LYS A 232 -9.56 18.25 8.92
CA LYS A 232 -10.89 17.65 9.05
C LYS A 232 -11.43 18.10 10.40
N PRO A 233 -12.62 18.74 10.47
CA PRO A 233 -13.23 19.01 11.76
C PRO A 233 -13.21 17.68 12.51
N LYS A 234 -12.77 17.68 13.77
CA LYS A 234 -12.69 16.48 14.61
C LYS A 234 -14.04 15.79 14.48
N ALA A 235 -14.17 14.83 13.57
CA ALA A 235 -15.44 14.20 13.30
C ALA A 235 -15.89 13.65 14.64
N LEU A 236 -17.16 13.81 14.99
CA LEU A 236 -17.73 13.13 16.14
C LEU A 236 -17.33 11.66 15.99
N ARG A 237 -16.30 11.24 16.76
CA ARG A 237 -15.72 9.89 16.68
C ARG A 237 -16.92 8.98 16.85
N ARG A 238 -17.17 8.15 15.83
CA ARG A 238 -18.24 7.17 15.79
C ARG A 238 -18.43 6.62 17.20
N LEU A 239 -19.60 6.89 17.80
CA LEU A 239 -19.91 6.51 19.18
C LEU A 239 -19.49 5.04 19.41
N ARG A 240 -18.43 4.86 20.21
CA ARG A 240 -17.72 3.60 20.46
C ARG A 240 -17.21 2.85 19.22
N ARG A 241 -15.90 2.92 19.00
CA ARG A 241 -15.18 1.92 18.21
C ARG A 241 -15.33 0.58 18.95
N ARG A 242 -15.99 -0.41 18.32
CA ARG A 242 -16.05 -1.77 18.87
C ARG A 242 -14.62 -2.28 19.03
N LEU A 243 -14.27 -2.72 20.23
CA LEU A 243 -13.03 -3.44 20.47
C LEU A 243 -13.05 -4.74 19.67
N SER A 244 -11.88 -5.22 19.28
CA SER A 244 -11.79 -6.55 18.67
C SER A 244 -12.19 -7.60 19.70
N ALA A 245 -12.75 -8.72 19.25
CA ALA A 245 -13.23 -9.78 20.16
C ALA A 245 -12.11 -10.35 21.05
N ASP A 246 -10.86 -10.19 20.63
CA ASP A 246 -9.64 -10.62 21.32
C ASP A 246 -8.93 -9.52 22.13
N THR A 247 -9.51 -8.32 22.25
CA THR A 247 -8.90 -7.25 23.04
C THR A 247 -9.04 -7.54 24.54
N ASN A 248 -7.90 -7.68 25.23
CA ASN A 248 -7.86 -7.76 26.69
C ASN A 248 -8.10 -6.38 27.30
N VAL A 249 -9.17 -6.21 28.07
CA VAL A 249 -9.49 -4.93 28.74
C VAL A 249 -9.07 -4.99 30.21
N ILE A 250 -8.17 -4.09 30.60
CA ILE A 250 -7.61 -3.99 31.95
C ILE A 250 -8.16 -2.73 32.59
N ASN A 251 -8.85 -2.86 33.73
CA ASN A 251 -9.32 -1.71 34.49
C ASN A 251 -8.20 -1.24 35.42
N VAL A 252 -7.88 0.05 35.39
CA VAL A 252 -6.86 0.67 36.24
C VAL A 252 -7.48 1.83 37.00
N ASP A 253 -7.14 1.94 38.28
CA ASP A 253 -7.53 3.10 39.09
C ASP A 253 -6.66 4.31 38.71
N GLY A 254 -7.29 5.35 38.17
CA GLY A 254 -6.65 6.62 37.83
C GLY A 254 -6.56 7.58 39.01
N GLY A 255 -7.17 7.24 40.15
CA GLY A 255 -7.21 8.07 41.34
C GLY A 255 -7.98 9.38 41.13
N SER A 256 -7.70 10.36 41.98
CA SER A 256 -8.43 11.63 42.08
C SER A 256 -7.65 12.85 41.57
N SER A 257 -6.39 12.68 41.14
CA SER A 257 -5.54 13.79 40.68
C SER A 257 -6.12 14.53 39.49
N MET A 258 -5.98 15.86 39.45
CA MET A 258 -6.45 16.73 38.36
C MET A 258 -5.50 16.75 37.16
N GLU A 259 -4.22 16.45 37.37
CA GLU A 259 -3.22 16.32 36.32
C GLU A 259 -2.13 15.35 36.75
N GLY A 260 -1.39 14.82 35.78
CA GLY A 260 -0.29 13.90 36.05
C GLY A 260 0.17 13.18 34.80
N TYR A 261 0.84 12.04 35.01
CA TYR A 261 1.35 11.18 33.96
C TYR A 261 0.79 9.77 34.09
N VAL A 262 0.44 9.20 32.95
CA VAL A 262 0.14 7.78 32.76
C VAL A 262 1.31 7.16 32.01
N SER A 263 1.95 6.16 32.60
CA SER A 263 3.08 5.44 32.00
C SER A 263 2.61 4.08 31.51
N LEU A 264 2.67 3.87 30.19
CA LEU A 264 2.52 2.54 29.57
C LEU A 264 3.80 1.74 29.79
N ALA A 265 3.67 0.53 30.31
CA ALA A 265 4.77 -0.41 30.52
C ALA A 265 4.35 -1.80 30.05
N ILE A 266 4.46 -2.04 28.75
CA ILE A 266 4.13 -3.33 28.15
C ILE A 266 5.41 -4.15 28.02
N SER A 267 5.38 -5.41 28.45
CA SER A 267 6.49 -6.36 28.34
C SER A 267 6.12 -7.53 27.44
N VAL A 268 7.13 -8.12 26.82
CA VAL A 268 7.03 -9.35 26.03
C VAL A 268 7.80 -10.46 26.78
N PRO A 269 7.42 -11.72 26.62
CA PRO A 269 8.08 -12.83 27.32
C PRO A 269 9.47 -13.10 26.73
N ASP A 270 10.26 -13.89 27.46
CA ASP A 270 11.61 -14.27 27.05
C ASP A 270 11.63 -14.90 25.66
N GLY A 271 12.64 -14.54 24.86
CA GLY A 271 12.76 -14.96 23.46
C GLY A 271 11.95 -14.12 22.47
N TYR A 272 11.15 -13.16 22.95
CA TYR A 272 10.45 -12.19 22.11
C TYR A 272 11.01 -10.78 22.30
N HIS A 273 10.87 -9.97 21.26
CA HIS A 273 11.22 -8.55 21.26
C HIS A 273 10.13 -7.74 20.56
N PHE A 274 10.01 -6.46 20.93
CA PHE A 274 9.17 -5.54 20.15
C PHE A 274 9.77 -5.34 18.76
N SER A 275 8.89 -5.18 17.77
CA SER A 275 9.26 -4.83 16.41
C SER A 275 10.22 -3.63 16.38
N LYS A 276 11.39 -3.77 15.76
CA LYS A 276 12.44 -2.74 15.76
C LYS A 276 12.36 -1.86 14.51
N LEU A 277 12.87 -0.64 14.63
CA LEU A 277 13.12 0.24 13.48
C LEU A 277 14.47 -0.16 12.88
N SER A 278 14.53 -0.57 11.60
CA SER A 278 15.83 -0.73 10.94
C SER A 278 16.38 0.65 10.57
N TRP A 279 17.60 0.98 10.99
CA TRP A 279 18.30 2.23 10.64
C TRP A 279 18.51 2.41 9.12
N THR A 280 18.43 1.33 8.36
CA THR A 280 18.61 1.28 6.90
C THR A 280 17.33 1.49 6.10
N GLY A 281 16.20 1.82 6.75
CA GLY A 281 14.92 2.10 6.08
C GLY A 281 14.25 0.91 5.40
N ASN A 282 14.79 -0.32 5.50
CA ASN A 282 14.41 -1.46 4.65
C ASN A 282 13.83 -2.70 5.36
N LEU A 283 13.42 -2.59 6.63
CA LEU A 283 12.43 -3.49 7.24
C LEU A 283 11.32 -2.66 7.92
N LYS A 284 10.12 -2.62 7.31
CA LYS A 284 8.90 -2.06 7.92
C LYS A 284 8.24 -3.12 8.81
N GLU A 285 8.84 -3.41 9.96
CA GLU A 285 8.07 -4.11 11.00
C GLU A 285 6.98 -3.18 11.54
N ALA A 286 5.78 -3.70 11.75
CA ALA A 286 4.65 -2.90 12.22
C ALA A 286 4.92 -2.42 13.64
N ARG A 287 5.11 -1.10 13.83
CA ARG A 287 5.40 -0.53 15.15
C ARG A 287 4.19 -0.67 16.09
N SER A 288 4.46 -1.03 17.34
CA SER A 288 3.46 -1.01 18.41
C SER A 288 2.94 0.41 18.65
N LYS A 289 1.62 0.57 18.65
CA LYS A 289 0.93 1.87 18.67
C LYS A 289 -0.12 1.95 19.76
N PHE A 290 -0.44 3.16 20.20
CA PHE A 290 -1.56 3.42 21.08
C PHE A 290 -2.45 4.55 20.57
N ASP A 291 -3.72 4.52 20.95
CA ASP A 291 -4.68 5.61 20.79
C ASP A 291 -5.52 5.77 22.06
N VAL A 292 -5.96 7.01 22.33
CA VAL A 292 -6.68 7.36 23.56
C VAL A 292 -8.12 7.75 23.24
N GLU A 293 -9.05 7.31 24.07
CA GLU A 293 -10.47 7.63 24.07
C GLU A 293 -10.88 8.09 25.48
N THR A 294 -11.76 9.10 25.60
CA THR A 294 -12.20 9.61 26.91
C THR A 294 -13.72 9.64 27.01
N GLU A 295 -14.24 9.31 28.19
CA GLU A 295 -15.66 9.27 28.50
C GLU A 295 -15.91 9.91 29.88
N PRO A 296 -16.74 10.96 30.03
CA PRO A 296 -17.40 11.73 28.97
C PRO A 296 -16.42 12.46 28.04
N ALA A 297 -16.85 12.79 26.82
CA ALA A 297 -16.03 13.53 25.87
C ALA A 297 -15.61 14.88 26.49
N ASN A 298 -14.33 15.23 26.34
CA ASN A 298 -13.71 16.45 26.90
C ASN A 298 -13.66 16.51 28.45
N ALA A 299 -14.01 15.45 29.18
CA ALA A 299 -13.85 15.41 30.64
C ALA A 299 -12.37 15.30 31.07
N ILE A 300 -11.54 14.72 30.20
CA ILE A 300 -10.10 14.56 30.40
C ILE A 300 -9.40 14.81 29.06
N GLU A 301 -8.32 15.56 29.11
CA GLU A 301 -7.34 15.72 28.04
C GLU A 301 -6.15 14.81 28.34
N ILE A 302 -5.82 13.90 27.42
CA ILE A 302 -4.70 12.97 27.55
C ILE A 302 -3.85 13.12 26.29
N GLU A 303 -2.59 13.53 26.46
CA GLU A 303 -1.66 13.81 25.38
C GLU A 303 -0.38 12.95 25.48
N PRO A 304 0.10 12.38 24.37
CA PRO A 304 -0.48 12.50 23.04
C PRO A 304 -1.72 11.59 22.86
N VAL A 305 -2.71 12.04 22.08
CA VAL A 305 -3.96 11.27 21.84
C VAL A 305 -3.74 9.99 21.02
N ASN A 306 -2.60 9.88 20.35
CA ASN A 306 -2.09 8.68 19.72
C ASN A 306 -0.57 8.73 19.68
N GLY A 307 0.07 7.58 19.61
CA GLY A 307 1.52 7.50 19.58
C GLY A 307 2.00 6.09 19.35
N SER A 308 3.29 5.89 19.59
CA SER A 308 3.93 4.58 19.46
C SER A 308 4.72 4.24 20.72
N LEU A 309 4.80 2.95 21.03
CA LEU A 309 5.70 2.46 22.08
C LEU A 309 7.16 2.57 21.60
N ASN A 310 8.08 2.75 22.54
CA ASN A 310 9.51 2.62 22.27
C ASN A 310 9.93 1.14 22.16
N SER A 311 11.22 0.87 21.97
CA SER A 311 11.78 -0.49 21.87
C SER A 311 11.56 -1.34 23.12
N ASP A 312 11.31 -0.70 24.25
CA ASP A 312 11.14 -1.34 25.56
C ASP A 312 9.65 -1.47 25.94
N GLY A 313 8.74 -1.18 24.99
CA GLY A 313 7.30 -1.27 25.22
C GLY A 313 6.72 -0.14 26.08
N GLN A 314 7.43 0.97 26.19
CA GLN A 314 7.07 2.09 27.06
C GLN A 314 6.57 3.31 26.27
N ALA A 315 5.69 4.06 26.91
CA ALA A 315 5.29 5.41 26.50
C ALA A 315 4.74 6.18 27.71
N SER A 316 4.83 7.51 27.67
CA SER A 316 4.29 8.38 28.73
C SER A 316 3.26 9.33 28.13
N LEU A 317 2.11 9.44 28.81
CA LEU A 317 1.02 10.32 28.43
C LEU A 317 0.75 11.28 29.58
N LYS A 318 0.70 12.58 29.29
CA LYS A 318 0.26 13.58 30.24
C LYS A 318 -1.26 13.64 30.23
N PHE A 319 -1.89 13.64 31.41
CA PHE A 319 -3.32 13.86 31.51
C PHE A 319 -3.63 15.15 32.29
N LYS A 320 -4.74 15.77 31.93
CA LYS A 320 -5.34 16.90 32.64
C LYS A 320 -6.86 16.77 32.60
N ARG A 321 -7.49 16.72 33.76
CA ARG A 321 -8.95 16.64 33.92
C ARG A 321 -9.55 18.04 33.80
N THR A 322 -10.69 18.15 33.13
CA THR A 322 -11.43 19.41 33.03
C THR A 322 -12.37 19.63 34.22
N SER A 323 -12.71 18.56 34.95
CA SER A 323 -13.46 18.61 36.21
C SER A 323 -13.10 17.45 37.15
N SER A 324 -13.47 17.57 38.43
CA SER A 324 -13.34 16.50 39.44
C SER A 324 -14.37 15.37 39.28
N SER A 325 -15.29 15.48 38.32
CA SER A 325 -16.31 14.46 38.05
C SER A 325 -15.67 13.14 37.60
N SER A 326 -16.35 12.03 37.90
CA SER A 326 -15.95 10.70 37.43
C SER A 326 -15.78 10.67 35.92
N SER A 327 -14.64 10.17 35.45
CA SER A 327 -14.30 10.11 34.03
C SER A 327 -13.35 8.96 33.76
N THR A 328 -13.37 8.43 32.54
CA THR A 328 -12.53 7.29 32.13
C THR A 328 -11.69 7.68 30.92
N GLY A 329 -10.39 7.43 31.01
CA GLY A 329 -9.47 7.46 29.88
C GLY A 329 -9.17 6.03 29.43
N ARG A 330 -9.65 5.64 28.25
CA ARG A 330 -9.33 4.37 27.62
C ARG A 330 -8.11 4.51 26.72
N ILE A 331 -7.06 3.73 26.97
CA ILE A 331 -5.87 3.67 26.12
C ILE A 331 -5.84 2.33 25.39
N ASN A 332 -6.08 2.36 24.09
CA ASN A 332 -6.05 1.18 23.22
C ASN A 332 -4.63 0.98 22.70
N CYS A 333 -4.03 -0.17 22.97
CA CYS A 333 -2.71 -0.54 22.48
C CYS A 333 -2.78 -1.68 21.46
N LYS A 334 -2.06 -1.50 20.37
CA LYS A 334 -1.77 -2.50 19.35
C LYS A 334 -0.31 -2.92 19.50
N VAL A 335 -0.08 -4.13 20.02
CA VAL A 335 1.25 -4.62 20.35
C VAL A 335 1.70 -5.59 19.27
N TYR A 336 2.83 -5.28 18.64
CA TYR A 336 3.53 -6.14 17.70
C TYR A 336 4.86 -6.58 18.30
N TYR A 337 5.11 -7.88 18.24
CA TYR A 337 6.26 -8.52 18.87
C TYR A 337 6.69 -9.73 18.04
N CYS A 338 8.00 -9.98 17.97
CA CYS A 338 8.61 -10.98 17.12
C CYS A 338 9.47 -11.91 17.98
N LYS A 339 9.53 -13.18 17.62
CA LYS A 339 10.53 -14.12 18.12
C LYS A 339 11.68 -14.17 17.10
N GLU A 340 12.92 -14.28 17.57
CA GLU A 340 14.09 -14.30 16.69
C GLU A 340 13.91 -15.36 15.58
N ASP A 341 14.13 -14.95 14.32
CA ASP A 341 13.98 -15.77 13.11
C ASP A 341 12.58 -16.38 12.85
N GLU A 342 11.54 -15.91 13.55
CA GLU A 342 10.14 -16.36 13.41
C GLU A 342 9.18 -15.23 12.99
N VAL A 343 7.91 -15.59 12.78
CA VAL A 343 6.85 -14.66 12.35
C VAL A 343 6.47 -13.71 13.50
N CYS A 344 6.41 -12.41 13.21
CA CYS A 344 5.90 -11.41 14.15
C CYS A 344 4.39 -11.61 14.43
N LEU A 345 4.02 -11.50 15.70
CA LEU A 345 2.67 -11.67 16.22
C LEU A 345 2.05 -10.32 16.60
N TYR A 346 0.73 -10.35 16.77
CA TYR A 346 -0.09 -9.20 17.15
C TYR A 346 -0.93 -9.53 18.37
N GLN A 347 -1.00 -8.59 19.33
CA GLN A 347 -1.90 -8.65 20.48
C GLN A 347 -2.56 -7.28 20.71
N SER A 348 -3.86 -7.28 20.94
CA SER A 348 -4.60 -6.09 21.36
C SER A 348 -4.80 -6.07 22.88
N VAL A 349 -4.52 -4.93 23.51
CA VAL A 349 -4.81 -4.66 24.93
C VAL A 349 -5.40 -3.27 25.06
N ALA A 350 -6.36 -3.07 25.95
CA ALA A 350 -6.96 -1.78 26.26
C ALA A 350 -6.91 -1.56 27.78
N PHE A 351 -6.56 -0.35 28.20
CA PHE A 351 -6.56 0.06 29.60
C PHE A 351 -7.68 1.07 29.85
N ASP A 352 -8.60 0.75 30.76
CA ASP A 352 -9.63 1.66 31.24
C ASP A 352 -9.17 2.32 32.53
N VAL A 353 -8.61 3.52 32.42
CA VAL A 353 -8.15 4.33 33.56
C VAL A 353 -9.33 5.12 34.11
N LYS A 354 -9.83 4.71 35.28
CA LYS A 354 -11.01 5.31 35.91
C LYS A 354 -10.58 6.36 36.93
N PHE A 355 -10.90 7.62 36.65
CA PHE A 355 -10.65 8.74 37.55
C PHE A 355 -11.87 8.99 38.43
N GLN A 356 -11.62 9.12 39.73
CA GLN A 356 -12.66 9.27 40.75
C GLN A 356 -12.78 10.73 41.21
N GLU A 357 -13.91 11.02 41.82
CA GLU A 357 -14.13 12.27 42.55
C GLU A 357 -13.46 12.15 43.93
N GLY A 358 -12.67 13.15 44.33
CA GLY A 358 -12.01 13.14 45.63
C GLY A 358 -10.87 14.15 45.75
N VAL A 359 -10.30 14.24 46.95
CA VAL A 359 -9.12 15.08 47.22
C VAL A 359 -7.94 14.59 46.36
N PRO A 360 -7.26 15.45 45.60
CA PRO A 360 -6.17 15.04 44.72
C PRO A 360 -5.07 14.30 45.50
N SER A 361 -4.80 13.05 45.13
CA SER A 361 -3.65 12.30 45.62
C SER A 361 -2.70 12.03 44.46
N PRO A 362 -1.48 12.60 44.47
CA PRO A 362 -0.51 12.39 43.41
C PRO A 362 0.07 10.98 43.52
N ALA A 363 -0.42 10.07 42.68
CA ALA A 363 0.13 8.75 42.50
C ALA A 363 0.50 8.56 41.02
N PRO A 364 1.69 8.00 40.71
CA PRO A 364 2.02 7.63 39.34
C PRO A 364 1.07 6.53 38.87
N ILE A 365 0.47 6.70 37.69
CA ILE A 365 -0.42 5.70 37.08
C ILE A 365 0.41 4.86 36.12
N THR A 366 0.70 3.62 36.48
CA THR A 366 1.43 2.67 35.62
C THR A 366 0.47 1.65 35.02
N LEU A 367 0.44 1.59 33.69
CA LEU A 367 -0.34 0.64 32.90
C LEU A 367 0.56 -0.52 32.48
N ALA A 368 0.71 -1.49 33.38
CA ALA A 368 1.56 -2.65 33.17
C ALA A 368 0.79 -3.79 32.49
N TYR A 369 1.40 -4.42 31.49
CA TYR A 369 0.88 -5.65 30.88
C TYR A 369 2.01 -6.52 30.33
N THR A 370 1.90 -7.83 30.51
CA THR A 370 2.81 -8.80 29.89
C THR A 370 2.06 -9.55 28.81
N VAL A 371 2.58 -9.51 27.59
CA VAL A 371 2.02 -10.24 26.45
C VAL A 371 2.10 -11.75 26.71
N VAL A 372 0.99 -12.45 26.51
CA VAL A 372 0.94 -13.92 26.54
C VAL A 372 0.82 -14.41 25.09
N PRO A 373 1.85 -15.07 24.53
CA PRO A 373 1.79 -15.65 23.20
C PRO A 373 0.69 -16.70 23.16
N ARG A 374 -0.06 -16.75 22.06
CA ARG A 374 -1.05 -17.82 21.86
C ARG A 374 -0.31 -19.09 21.42
N ASP A 375 -0.35 -20.13 22.24
CA ASP A 375 0.08 -21.47 21.85
C ASP A 375 -0.86 -22.01 20.77
N ASN A 376 -0.36 -22.15 19.55
CA ASN A 376 -1.08 -22.80 18.45
C ASN A 376 -0.91 -24.34 18.48
N SER A 377 -0.56 -24.94 19.61
CA SER A 377 -0.24 -26.37 19.71
C SER A 377 -1.45 -27.30 19.92
N GLY A 378 -2.70 -26.83 19.87
CA GLY A 378 -3.84 -27.70 20.19
C GLY A 378 -5.26 -27.26 19.84
N SER A 379 -5.53 -26.58 18.73
CA SER A 379 -6.91 -26.33 18.29
C SER A 379 -7.15 -26.71 16.84
N SER A 380 -7.93 -27.78 16.68
CA SER A 380 -8.54 -28.22 15.42
C SER A 380 -9.64 -27.24 15.00
N LEU A 381 -9.74 -27.03 13.69
CA LEU A 381 -10.72 -26.22 12.97
C LEU A 381 -12.12 -26.13 13.61
N MET A 382 -12.56 -24.91 13.90
CA MET A 382 -13.95 -24.46 13.70
C MET A 382 -13.93 -22.97 13.33
N ALA A 383 -14.28 -22.69 12.07
CA ALA A 383 -14.52 -21.35 11.56
C ALA A 383 -15.78 -20.76 12.22
N ALA A 384 -15.68 -19.53 12.71
CA ALA A 384 -16.83 -18.71 13.09
C ALA A 384 -16.68 -17.32 12.47
N ASP A 385 -17.57 -17.06 11.51
CA ASP A 385 -17.76 -15.79 10.79
C ASP A 385 -18.16 -14.63 11.72
N SER A 386 -17.51 -13.48 11.54
CA SER A 386 -18.09 -12.13 11.74
C SER A 386 -17.15 -11.05 11.18
N PRO A 387 -17.68 -9.89 10.71
CA PRO A 387 -17.21 -9.24 9.50
C PRO A 387 -16.05 -8.26 9.75
N LEU A 388 -14.90 -8.54 9.14
CA LEU A 388 -13.77 -7.61 9.08
C LEU A 388 -13.59 -7.09 7.65
N LEU A 389 -13.54 -5.75 7.55
CA LEU A 389 -13.09 -4.99 6.38
C LEU A 389 -11.82 -5.63 5.81
N HIS A 390 -11.92 -6.12 4.57
CA HIS A 390 -10.83 -6.79 3.87
C HIS A 390 -9.76 -5.79 3.40
N SER A 391 -8.62 -5.79 4.09
CA SER A 391 -7.33 -5.60 3.44
C SER A 391 -6.82 -6.98 3.02
N TYR A 392 -6.67 -7.16 1.70
CA TYR A 392 -6.19 -8.32 0.94
C TYR A 392 -5.43 -9.43 1.71
N PRO A 393 -5.85 -10.71 1.60
CA PRO A 393 -5.17 -11.85 2.21
C PRO A 393 -4.14 -12.51 1.27
N ARG A 394 -3.22 -13.25 1.92
CA ARG A 394 -2.19 -14.13 1.34
C ARG A 394 -2.81 -15.39 0.70
N GLY A 395 -2.30 -15.82 -0.45
CA GLY A 395 -2.12 -17.24 -0.85
C GLY A 395 -0.64 -17.36 -1.27
N TRP A 396 0.14 -18.41 -1.03
CA TRP A 396 -0.14 -19.84 -0.97
C TRP A 396 0.87 -20.54 -0.04
N ARG A 397 0.39 -21.53 0.73
CA ARG A 397 1.18 -22.68 1.20
C ARG A 397 0.64 -23.90 0.44
N ASP A 398 1.50 -24.56 -0.32
CA ASP A 398 1.62 -26.02 -0.40
C ASP A 398 2.59 -26.38 -1.53
N ILE A 399 3.88 -26.51 -1.18
CA ILE A 399 4.83 -27.29 -1.97
C ILE A 399 4.88 -28.65 -1.30
N LYS A 400 4.21 -29.63 -1.90
CA LYS A 400 4.55 -31.03 -1.67
C LYS A 400 5.95 -31.27 -2.23
N ARG A 401 6.78 -31.85 -1.37
CA ARG A 401 8.01 -32.55 -1.74
C ARG A 401 7.67 -33.65 -2.74
N ASP A 402 8.48 -33.75 -3.78
CA ASP A 402 9.22 -34.98 -4.12
C ASP A 402 10.59 -34.58 -4.69
#